data_AF-A0AAN8PCU6-F1
#
_entry.id   AF-A0AAN8PCU6-F1
#
_cell.length_a   1.000
_cell.length_b   1.000
_cell.length_c   1.000
_cell.angle_alpha   90.00
_cell.angle_beta   90.00
_cell.angle_gamma   90.00
#
_symmetry.space_group_name_H-M   'P 1'
#
loop_
_entity.id
_entity.type
_entity.pdbx_description
1 polymer ?
#
loop_
_entity_poly.entity_id
_entity_poly.type
_entity_poly.pdbx_seq_one_letter_code
_entity_poly.pdbx_strand_id
1 'polypeptide(L)'
;MFSDCGSIEGGNGIYAIAPGEGPPLLVACDMSSSPGGWTIVQRRIDGSQEFNRKWKEYAVGFGVPSGEFWLGNEALHRLTAENCSSLKIDFTDIYGKKWVAEYEEFYISDADDGYRIHVSGYSGNASDALEYQNKMQFSAVDSDRDISNTHCAQNYEGGWWFSHCQHANLNGRYNLGLTWFDGTRNEWIAVAFSEMKERLARRIQQVKVTPIIHFIIDQIFVERDFHINLVREASTLFWKKPSLQGVRLTEFERLQPQQINADDEEFTKDPKNVGKS
;
A
#
# COMPACT_ATOMS: atom_id res chain seq x y z
N MET A 1 -14.25 13.16 -13.51
CA MET A 1 -14.41 11.72 -13.32
C MET A 1 -13.18 11.23 -12.59
N PHE A 2 -13.31 10.32 -11.62
CA PHE A 2 -12.16 9.85 -10.84
C PHE A 2 -11.21 9.04 -11.73
N SER A 3 -9.90 9.17 -11.55
CA SER A 3 -8.90 8.36 -12.27
C SER A 3 -8.88 6.91 -11.79
N ASP A 4 -9.10 6.72 -10.50
CA ASP A 4 -8.95 5.48 -9.75
C ASP A 4 -9.86 5.48 -8.51
N CYS A 5 -9.92 4.35 -7.81
CA CYS A 5 -10.63 4.22 -6.53
C CYS A 5 -9.99 5.02 -5.39
N GLY A 6 -8.69 5.32 -5.46
CA GLY A 6 -7.99 6.12 -4.48
C GLY A 6 -8.51 7.55 -4.38
N SER A 7 -9.10 8.08 -5.44
CA SER A 7 -9.63 9.45 -5.52
C SER A 7 -11.09 9.59 -5.07
N ILE A 8 -11.75 8.50 -4.69
CA ILE A 8 -13.17 8.48 -4.34
C ILE A 8 -13.35 8.65 -2.82
N GLU A 9 -14.22 9.59 -2.44
CA GLU A 9 -14.70 9.72 -1.05
C GLU A 9 -15.96 8.87 -0.89
N GLY A 10 -15.88 7.76 -0.15
CA GLY A 10 -17.00 6.84 0.02
C GLY A 10 -16.63 5.47 0.60
N GLY A 11 -17.60 4.56 0.61
CA GLY A 11 -17.41 3.17 1.02
C GLY A 11 -17.17 2.21 -0.15
N ASN A 12 -17.08 0.92 0.15
CA ASN A 12 -16.98 -0.13 -0.87
C ASN A 12 -18.17 -0.05 -1.84
N GLY A 13 -17.92 -0.25 -3.14
CA GLY A 13 -18.97 -0.15 -4.14
C GLY A 13 -18.46 -0.22 -5.57
N ILE A 14 -19.38 -0.13 -6.52
CA ILE A 14 -19.05 -0.06 -7.95
C ILE A 14 -19.09 1.40 -8.38
N TYR A 15 -18.02 1.84 -9.01
CA TYR A 15 -17.84 3.22 -9.45
C TYR A 15 -17.37 3.27 -10.90
N ALA A 16 -17.66 4.38 -11.58
CA ALA A 16 -17.14 4.65 -12.90
C ALA A 16 -15.88 5.53 -12.78
N ILE A 17 -14.75 5.01 -13.27
CA ILE A 17 -13.45 5.70 -13.29
C ILE A 17 -12.98 5.91 -14.74
N ALA A 18 -12.04 6.84 -14.95
CA ALA A 18 -11.45 7.12 -16.26
C ALA A 18 -9.91 7.24 -16.12
N PRO A 19 -9.19 6.10 -16.11
CA PRO A 19 -7.73 6.11 -16.07
C PRO A 19 -7.16 6.47 -17.43
N GLY A 20 -6.54 7.65 -17.52
CA GLY A 20 -5.87 8.13 -18.74
C GLY A 20 -6.82 8.28 -19.94
N GLU A 21 -6.27 8.08 -21.14
CA GLU A 21 -7.04 8.15 -22.38
C GLU A 21 -7.81 6.84 -22.66
N GLY A 22 -9.07 6.99 -23.07
CA GLY A 22 -9.95 5.89 -23.51
C GLY A 22 -11.28 5.86 -22.74
N PRO A 23 -12.08 4.78 -22.92
CA PRO A 23 -13.42 4.74 -22.35
C PRO A 23 -13.37 4.60 -20.82
N PRO A 24 -14.38 5.15 -20.12
CA PRO A 24 -14.56 4.92 -18.69
C PRO A 24 -14.71 3.43 -18.36
N LEU A 25 -14.24 3.06 -17.17
CA LEU A 25 -14.31 1.71 -16.63
C LEU A 25 -15.27 1.66 -15.44
N LEU A 26 -16.12 0.64 -15.40
CA LEU A 26 -16.85 0.29 -14.18
C LEU A 26 -15.99 -0.65 -13.35
N VAL A 27 -15.65 -0.24 -12.13
CA VAL A 27 -14.74 -0.98 -11.24
C VAL A 27 -15.36 -1.16 -9.86
N ALA A 28 -14.97 -2.22 -9.16
CA ALA A 28 -15.26 -2.38 -7.74
C ALA A 28 -14.12 -1.76 -6.92
N CYS A 29 -14.47 -0.87 -6.00
CA CYS A 29 -13.52 -0.23 -5.09
C CYS A 29 -13.59 -0.86 -3.70
N ASP A 30 -12.43 -1.20 -3.14
CA ASP A 30 -12.24 -1.59 -1.75
C ASP A 30 -11.63 -0.42 -0.97
N MET A 31 -12.48 0.21 -0.17
CA MET A 31 -12.16 1.32 0.74
C MET A 31 -11.87 0.84 2.15
N SER A 32 -12.19 -0.41 2.46
CA SER A 32 -12.06 -1.01 3.79
C SER A 32 -10.66 -1.54 4.08
N SER A 33 -9.98 -2.06 3.06
CA SER A 33 -8.61 -2.57 3.22
C SER A 33 -7.62 -1.43 3.33
N SER A 34 -7.05 -1.22 4.52
CA SER A 34 -6.05 -0.17 4.76
C SER A 34 -4.94 -0.17 3.69
N PRO A 35 -4.52 0.99 3.17
CA PRO A 35 -5.02 2.35 3.46
C PRO A 35 -6.35 2.77 2.78
N GLY A 36 -7.03 1.86 2.09
CA GLY A 36 -8.22 2.11 1.28
C GLY A 36 -7.87 2.52 -0.15
N GLY A 37 -8.90 2.72 -0.97
CA GLY A 37 -8.74 3.22 -2.33
C GLY A 37 -8.29 2.19 -3.35
N TRP A 38 -8.50 0.90 -3.09
CA TRP A 38 -8.07 -0.18 -3.96
C TRP A 38 -9.05 -0.41 -5.11
N THR A 39 -8.54 -0.48 -6.34
CA THR A 39 -9.29 -0.89 -7.53
C THR A 39 -9.18 -2.41 -7.67
N ILE A 40 -10.29 -3.14 -7.56
CA ILE A 40 -10.27 -4.59 -7.74
C ILE A 40 -10.19 -4.89 -9.24
N VAL A 41 -9.15 -5.61 -9.66
CA VAL A 41 -8.86 -5.92 -11.07
C VAL A 41 -9.21 -7.36 -11.42
N GLN A 42 -9.33 -8.22 -10.42
CA GLN A 42 -9.73 -9.62 -10.55
C GLN A 42 -10.47 -10.07 -9.30
N ARG A 43 -11.50 -10.92 -9.46
CA ARG A 43 -12.15 -11.61 -8.34
C ARG A 43 -12.59 -13.02 -8.70
N ARG A 44 -12.32 -13.97 -7.80
CA ARG A 44 -12.83 -15.37 -7.79
C ARG A 44 -13.53 -15.67 -6.48
N ILE A 45 -14.70 -16.30 -6.54
CA ILE A 45 -15.60 -16.56 -5.41
C ILE A 45 -16.16 -17.99 -5.44
N ASP A 46 -16.70 -18.41 -6.58
CA ASP A 46 -17.59 -19.59 -6.67
C ASP A 46 -17.54 -20.33 -8.01
N GLY A 47 -16.80 -19.83 -9.00
CA GLY A 47 -16.70 -20.43 -10.33
C GLY A 47 -17.90 -20.16 -11.24
N SER A 48 -18.76 -19.18 -10.91
CA SER A 48 -19.87 -18.74 -11.78
C SER A 48 -19.39 -18.12 -13.10
N GLN A 49 -18.16 -17.62 -13.15
CA GLN A 49 -17.53 -17.09 -14.36
C GLN A 49 -16.41 -18.01 -14.86
N GLU A 50 -16.43 -18.26 -16.17
CA GLU A 50 -15.43 -19.06 -16.87
C GLU A 50 -14.19 -18.18 -17.17
N PHE A 51 -12.98 -18.67 -16.80
CA PHE A 51 -11.68 -17.98 -16.94
C PHE A 51 -10.72 -18.67 -17.93
N ASN A 52 -10.99 -19.86 -18.45
CA ASN A 52 -10.24 -20.47 -19.56
C ASN A 52 -10.62 -19.79 -20.91
N ARG A 53 -10.23 -18.52 -21.03
CA ARG A 53 -10.60 -17.61 -22.11
C ARG A 53 -9.45 -17.34 -23.07
N LYS A 54 -9.79 -16.82 -24.24
CA LYS A 54 -8.83 -16.46 -25.28
C LYS A 54 -8.13 -15.13 -24.98
N TRP A 55 -7.00 -14.90 -25.63
CA TRP A 55 -6.18 -13.69 -25.52
C TRP A 55 -7.00 -12.41 -25.66
N LYS A 56 -7.84 -12.33 -26.70
CA LYS A 56 -8.65 -11.16 -26.98
C LYS A 56 -9.70 -10.89 -25.88
N GLU A 57 -10.24 -11.95 -25.28
CA GLU A 57 -11.19 -11.82 -24.17
C GLU A 57 -10.47 -11.32 -22.91
N TYR A 58 -9.26 -11.82 -22.64
CA TYR A 58 -8.41 -11.31 -21.55
C TYR A 58 -7.95 -9.86 -21.78
N ALA A 59 -7.71 -9.45 -23.02
CA ALA A 59 -7.37 -8.07 -23.35
C ALA A 59 -8.52 -7.10 -23.02
N VAL A 60 -9.75 -7.47 -23.41
CA VAL A 60 -10.96 -6.63 -23.22
C VAL A 60 -11.51 -6.72 -21.79
N GLY A 61 -11.38 -7.86 -21.13
CA GLY A 61 -12.01 -8.15 -19.84
C GLY A 61 -13.34 -8.89 -19.98
N PHE A 62 -13.78 -9.52 -18.90
CA PHE A 62 -15.01 -10.32 -18.84
C PHE A 62 -15.53 -10.46 -17.41
N GLY A 63 -16.80 -10.83 -17.27
CA GLY A 63 -17.50 -10.89 -15.99
C GLY A 63 -18.07 -9.53 -15.58
N VAL A 64 -18.49 -9.41 -14.31
CA VAL A 64 -19.07 -8.18 -13.76
C VAL A 64 -18.43 -7.80 -12.43
N PRO A 65 -18.16 -6.51 -12.16
CA PRO A 65 -17.51 -6.08 -10.91
C PRO A 65 -18.27 -6.42 -9.62
N SER A 66 -19.56 -6.77 -9.69
CA SER A 66 -20.36 -7.24 -8.55
C SER A 66 -20.16 -8.72 -8.23
N GLY A 67 -19.50 -9.49 -9.09
CA GLY A 67 -19.28 -10.93 -8.95
C GLY A 67 -17.85 -11.30 -9.31
N GLU A 68 -17.68 -12.42 -10.02
CA GLU A 68 -16.40 -12.83 -10.58
C GLU A 68 -16.11 -12.13 -11.92
N PHE A 69 -14.88 -11.63 -12.07
CA PHE A 69 -14.48 -10.90 -13.27
C PHE A 69 -12.96 -10.80 -13.42
N TRP A 70 -12.55 -10.48 -14.65
CA TRP A 70 -11.23 -9.96 -15.00
C TRP A 70 -11.42 -8.60 -15.67
N LEU A 71 -10.75 -7.56 -15.15
CA LEU A 71 -10.93 -6.19 -15.63
C LEU A 71 -10.54 -6.01 -17.10
N GLY A 72 -9.58 -6.80 -17.59
CA GLY A 72 -9.03 -6.70 -18.93
C GLY A 72 -7.60 -6.15 -18.92
N ASN A 73 -6.72 -6.75 -19.72
CA ASN A 73 -5.30 -6.37 -19.75
C ASN A 73 -5.10 -4.95 -20.30
N GLU A 74 -5.93 -4.50 -21.25
CA GLU A 74 -5.87 -3.11 -21.75
C GLU A 74 -6.24 -2.09 -20.68
N ALA A 75 -7.25 -2.43 -19.87
CA ALA A 75 -7.67 -1.58 -18.75
C ALA A 75 -6.62 -1.58 -17.62
N LEU A 76 -6.06 -2.74 -17.30
CA LEU A 76 -5.02 -2.90 -16.30
C LEU A 76 -3.72 -2.20 -16.69
N HIS A 77 -3.31 -2.29 -17.96
CA HIS A 77 -2.15 -1.57 -18.49
C HIS A 77 -2.33 -0.06 -18.30
N ARG A 78 -3.48 0.49 -18.72
CA ARG A 78 -3.79 1.92 -18.54
C ARG A 78 -3.80 2.37 -17.09
N LEU A 79 -4.31 1.55 -16.17
CA LEU A 79 -4.28 1.84 -14.73
C LEU A 79 -2.85 1.92 -14.18
N THR A 80 -1.95 1.09 -14.68
CA THR A 80 -0.59 0.96 -14.17
C THR A 80 0.49 1.70 -14.98
N ALA A 81 0.09 2.43 -16.04
CA ALA A 81 1.00 3.02 -17.03
C ALA A 81 1.97 4.07 -16.46
N GLU A 82 1.65 4.68 -15.32
CA GLU A 82 2.55 5.62 -14.64
C GLU A 82 3.69 4.93 -13.85
N ASN A 83 3.74 3.58 -13.85
CA ASN A 83 4.70 2.77 -13.11
C ASN A 83 4.77 3.16 -11.62
N CYS A 84 3.62 3.55 -11.07
CA CYS A 84 3.49 4.04 -9.70
C CYS A 84 2.24 3.43 -9.06
N SER A 85 2.06 2.12 -9.25
CA SER A 85 0.95 1.37 -8.67
C SER A 85 1.49 0.27 -7.77
N SER A 86 0.73 -0.06 -6.73
CA SER A 86 0.97 -1.20 -5.87
C SER A 86 -0.07 -2.29 -6.15
N LEU A 87 0.31 -3.54 -5.92
CA LEU A 87 -0.57 -4.69 -6.04
C LEU A 87 -0.81 -5.29 -4.66
N LYS A 88 -2.06 -5.64 -4.37
CA LYS A 88 -2.45 -6.45 -3.23
C LYS A 88 -3.27 -7.64 -3.70
N ILE A 89 -2.92 -8.82 -3.22
CA ILE A 89 -3.64 -10.05 -3.47
C ILE A 89 -4.13 -10.58 -2.13
N ASP A 90 -5.44 -10.53 -1.94
CA ASP A 90 -6.11 -11.13 -0.79
C ASP A 90 -6.70 -12.47 -1.25
N PHE A 91 -6.36 -13.57 -0.57
CA PHE A 91 -6.92 -14.87 -0.90
C PHE A 91 -7.21 -15.71 0.34
N THR A 92 -8.17 -16.63 0.20
CA THR A 92 -8.53 -17.58 1.26
C THR A 92 -8.37 -19.00 0.72
N ASP A 93 -7.70 -19.86 1.48
CA ASP A 93 -7.57 -21.26 1.10
C ASP A 93 -8.85 -22.07 1.39
N ILE A 94 -8.90 -23.30 0.89
CA ILE A 94 -10.03 -24.21 1.08
C ILE A 94 -10.29 -24.58 2.56
N TYR A 95 -9.36 -24.29 3.46
CA TYR A 95 -9.50 -24.51 4.92
C TYR A 95 -9.94 -23.23 5.65
N GLY A 96 -10.18 -22.14 4.93
CA GLY A 96 -10.65 -20.86 5.48
C GLY A 96 -9.54 -19.96 6.03
N LYS A 97 -8.26 -20.32 5.86
CA LYS A 97 -7.15 -19.46 6.27
C LYS A 97 -6.92 -18.37 5.23
N LYS A 98 -6.73 -17.14 5.73
CA LYS A 98 -6.56 -15.93 4.93
C LYS A 98 -5.09 -15.62 4.70
N TRP A 99 -4.81 -15.18 3.49
CA TRP A 99 -3.49 -14.90 2.98
C TRP A 99 -3.47 -13.57 2.26
N VAL A 100 -2.34 -12.89 2.34
CA VAL A 100 -2.08 -11.58 1.77
C VAL A 100 -0.68 -11.59 1.17
N ALA A 101 -0.58 -11.15 -0.08
CA ALA A 101 0.65 -10.82 -0.79
C ALA A 101 0.54 -9.39 -1.33
N GLU A 102 1.46 -8.51 -0.96
CA GLU A 102 1.52 -7.12 -1.38
C GLU A 102 2.85 -6.85 -2.09
N TYR A 103 2.80 -6.02 -3.13
CA TYR A 103 3.95 -5.58 -3.92
C TYR A 103 3.90 -4.05 -4.01
N GLU A 104 4.97 -3.39 -3.56
CA GLU A 104 5.08 -1.93 -3.57
C GLU A 104 5.01 -1.37 -4.99
N GLU A 105 5.65 -2.04 -5.95
CA GLU A 105 5.62 -1.70 -7.37
C GLU A 105 4.95 -2.80 -8.18
N PHE A 106 4.00 -2.41 -9.01
CA PHE A 106 3.28 -3.27 -9.94
C PHE A 106 2.88 -2.50 -11.18
N TYR A 107 3.20 -3.06 -12.35
CA TYR A 107 2.62 -2.64 -13.61
C TYR A 107 2.68 -3.76 -14.64
N ILE A 108 1.91 -3.59 -15.71
CA ILE A 108 2.00 -4.46 -16.87
C ILE A 108 2.35 -3.65 -18.12
N SER A 109 3.16 -4.21 -19.01
CA SER A 109 3.47 -3.60 -20.31
C SER A 109 2.24 -3.55 -21.22
N ASP A 110 2.38 -2.93 -22.38
CA ASP A 110 1.35 -2.89 -23.42
C ASP A 110 1.16 -4.25 -24.14
N ALA A 111 0.25 -4.28 -25.11
CA ALA A 111 -0.03 -5.47 -25.91
C ALA A 111 1.15 -5.92 -26.79
N ASP A 112 2.02 -5.00 -27.22
CA ASP A 112 3.16 -5.30 -28.08
C ASP A 112 4.26 -6.08 -27.31
N ASP A 113 4.46 -5.76 -26.04
CA ASP A 113 5.26 -6.57 -25.11
C ASP A 113 4.44 -7.68 -24.42
N GLY A 114 3.22 -7.96 -24.89
CA GLY A 114 2.41 -9.09 -24.43
C GLY A 114 1.94 -8.97 -22.98
N TYR A 115 1.66 -7.75 -22.53
CA TYR A 115 1.20 -7.43 -21.17
C TYR A 115 2.14 -7.95 -20.07
N ARG A 116 3.45 -7.89 -20.30
CA ARG A 116 4.47 -8.39 -19.37
C ARG A 116 4.30 -7.83 -17.96
N ILE A 117 4.32 -8.70 -16.95
CA ILE A 117 4.19 -8.28 -15.54
C ILE A 117 5.52 -7.79 -14.98
N HIS A 118 5.47 -6.74 -14.17
CA HIS A 118 6.59 -6.28 -13.36
C HIS A 118 6.11 -6.11 -11.94
N VAL A 119 6.76 -6.79 -11.00
CA VAL A 119 6.50 -6.69 -9.56
C VAL A 119 7.79 -6.52 -8.76
N SER A 120 7.74 -5.73 -7.69
CA SER A 120 8.84 -5.55 -6.75
C SER A 120 8.34 -5.14 -5.36
N GLY A 121 9.22 -5.18 -4.34
CA GLY A 121 8.88 -4.77 -2.98
C GLY A 121 7.86 -5.67 -2.29
N TYR A 122 8.07 -6.99 -2.35
CA TYR A 122 7.16 -7.97 -1.77
C TYR A 122 7.05 -7.84 -0.24
N SER A 123 5.82 -7.98 0.27
CA SER A 123 5.51 -8.19 1.68
C SER A 123 4.21 -8.99 1.85
N GLY A 124 3.94 -9.51 3.05
CA GLY A 124 2.71 -10.25 3.33
C GLY A 124 2.93 -11.47 4.20
N ASN A 125 1.87 -12.27 4.38
CA ASN A 125 1.94 -13.53 5.13
C ASN A 125 1.94 -14.77 4.23
N ALA A 126 1.68 -14.61 2.93
CA ALA A 126 1.91 -15.65 1.92
C ALA A 126 3.41 -15.81 1.64
N SER A 127 3.78 -16.76 0.78
CA SER A 127 5.11 -16.75 0.13
C SER A 127 5.06 -15.93 -1.16
N ASP A 128 6.20 -15.36 -1.58
CA ASP A 128 6.30 -14.62 -2.84
C ASP A 128 6.24 -15.56 -4.06
N ALA A 129 5.03 -15.92 -4.48
CA ALA A 129 4.83 -16.78 -5.64
C ALA A 129 5.02 -16.03 -6.98
N LEU A 130 4.75 -14.72 -7.03
CA LEU A 130 4.89 -13.95 -8.27
C LEU A 130 6.35 -13.64 -8.62
N GLU A 131 7.29 -13.70 -7.70
CA GLU A 131 8.72 -13.56 -8.04
C GLU A 131 9.13 -14.51 -9.18
N TYR A 132 8.65 -15.76 -9.12
CA TYR A 132 8.93 -16.78 -10.15
C TYR A 132 8.34 -16.45 -11.53
N GLN A 133 7.30 -15.62 -11.55
CA GLN A 133 6.55 -15.21 -12.75
C GLN A 133 6.83 -13.75 -13.14
N ASN A 134 7.68 -13.06 -12.38
CA ASN A 134 8.05 -11.68 -12.65
C ASN A 134 8.72 -11.57 -14.03
N LYS A 135 8.40 -10.52 -14.77
CA LYS A 135 8.87 -10.26 -16.14
C LYS A 135 8.40 -11.28 -17.18
N MET A 136 7.44 -12.15 -16.88
CA MET A 136 6.84 -13.02 -17.88
C MET A 136 5.76 -12.29 -18.68
N GLN A 137 5.60 -12.66 -19.94
CA GLN A 137 4.48 -12.21 -20.76
C GLN A 137 3.21 -12.94 -20.34
N PHE A 138 2.06 -12.34 -20.59
CA PHE A 138 0.79 -13.02 -20.38
C PHE A 138 0.64 -14.13 -21.42
N SER A 139 0.04 -15.26 -21.07
CA SER A 139 -0.39 -16.32 -21.98
C SER A 139 -1.88 -16.62 -21.77
N ALA A 140 -2.54 -17.07 -22.82
CA ALA A 140 -3.94 -17.50 -22.82
C ALA A 140 -4.09 -18.79 -23.62
N VAL A 141 -5.27 -19.43 -23.61
CA VAL A 141 -5.48 -20.76 -24.21
C VAL A 141 -5.15 -20.85 -25.71
N ASP A 142 -5.22 -19.73 -26.42
CA ASP A 142 -4.92 -19.59 -27.86
C ASP A 142 -3.65 -18.78 -28.14
N SER A 143 -2.87 -18.43 -27.11
CA SER A 143 -1.68 -17.61 -27.21
C SER A 143 -0.62 -18.07 -26.22
N ASP A 144 0.36 -18.81 -26.73
CA ASP A 144 1.53 -19.27 -25.99
C ASP A 144 2.64 -18.22 -26.02
N ARG A 145 2.89 -17.57 -24.87
CA ARG A 145 3.96 -16.58 -24.66
C ARG A 145 4.74 -16.89 -23.38
N ASP A 146 4.58 -18.09 -22.85
CA ASP A 146 5.36 -18.54 -21.72
C ASP A 146 6.74 -19.02 -22.19
N ILE A 147 7.65 -19.22 -21.25
CA ILE A 147 9.01 -19.66 -21.58
C ILE A 147 9.12 -21.19 -21.61
N SER A 148 8.02 -21.92 -21.35
CA SER A 148 7.99 -23.36 -21.27
C SER A 148 8.08 -24.07 -22.61
N ASN A 149 8.49 -25.35 -22.55
CA ASN A 149 8.45 -26.25 -23.70
C ASN A 149 7.02 -26.79 -23.95
N THR A 150 6.07 -26.44 -23.10
CA THR A 150 4.68 -26.89 -23.13
C THR A 150 3.77 -25.68 -23.00
N HIS A 151 2.62 -25.69 -23.67
CA HIS A 151 1.67 -24.57 -23.55
C HIS A 151 1.00 -24.54 -22.17
N CYS A 152 1.50 -23.70 -21.25
CA CYS A 152 1.07 -23.70 -19.86
C CYS A 152 -0.40 -23.27 -19.71
N ALA A 153 -0.83 -22.26 -20.45
CA ALA A 153 -2.21 -21.79 -20.41
C ALA A 153 -3.23 -22.86 -20.84
N GLN A 154 -2.89 -23.73 -21.80
CA GLN A 154 -3.73 -24.87 -22.17
C GLN A 154 -3.74 -25.96 -21.09
N ASN A 155 -2.58 -26.26 -20.50
CA ASN A 155 -2.45 -27.32 -19.50
C ASN A 155 -3.11 -26.96 -18.15
N TYR A 156 -3.03 -25.68 -17.74
CA TYR A 156 -3.56 -25.19 -16.47
C TYR A 156 -4.89 -24.41 -16.61
N GLU A 157 -5.49 -24.45 -17.81
CA GLU A 157 -6.81 -23.92 -18.15
C GLU A 157 -7.10 -22.52 -17.57
N GLY A 158 -6.30 -21.53 -17.97
CA GLY A 158 -6.43 -20.14 -17.51
C GLY A 158 -5.48 -19.19 -18.24
N GLY A 159 -5.71 -17.88 -18.11
CA GLY A 159 -4.82 -16.85 -18.60
C GLY A 159 -3.97 -16.26 -17.48
N TRP A 160 -2.65 -16.27 -17.63
CA TRP A 160 -1.73 -15.83 -16.59
C TRP A 160 -0.34 -15.48 -17.15
N TRP A 161 0.49 -14.85 -16.32
CA TRP A 161 1.92 -14.67 -16.59
C TRP A 161 2.68 -15.96 -16.29
N PHE A 162 2.56 -16.94 -17.17
CA PHE A 162 3.20 -18.25 -17.01
C PHE A 162 4.72 -18.17 -17.28
N SER A 163 5.49 -18.88 -16.46
CA SER A 163 6.93 -19.15 -16.56
C SER A 163 7.13 -20.63 -16.98
N HIS A 164 7.66 -21.50 -16.10
CA HIS A 164 7.83 -22.94 -16.35
C HIS A 164 7.15 -23.86 -15.29
N CYS A 165 5.83 -23.88 -15.09
CA CYS A 165 4.81 -23.03 -15.69
C CYS A 165 4.34 -21.95 -14.73
N GLN A 166 4.22 -22.24 -13.44
CA GLN A 166 3.65 -21.29 -12.50
C GLN A 166 4.07 -21.60 -11.07
N HIS A 167 4.01 -20.57 -10.22
CA HIS A 167 3.92 -20.68 -8.77
C HIS A 167 2.61 -20.05 -8.25
N ALA A 168 1.96 -19.19 -9.04
CA ALA A 168 0.58 -18.78 -8.82
C ALA A 168 -0.24 -18.94 -10.10
N ASN A 169 -1.50 -19.33 -9.94
CA ASN A 169 -2.50 -19.31 -11.01
C ASN A 169 -3.89 -19.08 -10.39
N LEU A 170 -4.25 -17.81 -10.22
CA LEU A 170 -5.55 -17.40 -9.67
C LEU A 170 -6.64 -17.35 -10.74
N ASN A 171 -6.28 -17.50 -12.02
CA ASN A 171 -7.18 -17.49 -13.16
C ASN A 171 -7.44 -18.91 -13.72
N GLY A 172 -6.97 -19.95 -13.03
CA GLY A 172 -7.26 -21.33 -13.40
C GLY A 172 -8.76 -21.63 -13.37
N ARG A 173 -9.12 -22.73 -14.03
CA ARG A 173 -10.48 -23.26 -13.95
C ARG A 173 -10.84 -23.61 -12.51
N TYR A 174 -11.94 -23.05 -12.03
CA TYR A 174 -12.32 -23.11 -10.63
C TYR A 174 -12.41 -24.55 -10.08
N ASN A 175 -12.98 -25.48 -10.86
CA ASN A 175 -13.11 -26.89 -10.46
C ASN A 175 -11.79 -27.68 -10.42
N LEU A 176 -10.74 -27.21 -11.10
CA LEU A 176 -9.40 -27.81 -11.04
C LEU A 176 -8.58 -27.25 -9.87
N GLY A 177 -9.04 -26.14 -9.28
CA GLY A 177 -8.39 -25.46 -8.18
C GLY A 177 -7.56 -24.26 -8.65
N LEU A 178 -7.69 -23.17 -7.90
CA LEU A 178 -6.80 -22.02 -8.01
C LEU A 178 -5.60 -22.29 -7.12
N THR A 179 -4.40 -21.90 -7.54
CA THR A 179 -3.16 -22.33 -6.86
C THR A 179 -2.25 -21.18 -6.48
N TRP A 180 -1.63 -21.31 -5.31
CA TRP A 180 -0.54 -20.46 -4.84
C TRP A 180 0.54 -21.31 -4.18
N PHE A 181 1.80 -21.13 -4.54
CA PHE A 181 2.90 -21.90 -4.00
C PHE A 181 3.41 -21.29 -2.69
N ASP A 182 3.44 -22.10 -1.63
CA ASP A 182 4.05 -21.74 -0.35
C ASP A 182 5.50 -22.21 -0.32
N GLY A 183 6.42 -21.32 -0.70
CA GLY A 183 7.85 -21.59 -0.69
C GLY A 183 8.42 -21.88 0.71
N THR A 184 7.77 -21.44 1.79
CA THR A 184 8.24 -21.75 3.16
C THR A 184 7.97 -23.19 3.56
N ARG A 185 6.84 -23.77 3.11
CA ARG A 185 6.48 -25.17 3.36
C ARG A 185 6.82 -26.09 2.20
N ASN A 186 7.18 -25.54 1.05
CA ASN A 186 7.36 -26.27 -0.20
C ASN A 186 6.07 -27.03 -0.59
N GLU A 187 4.93 -26.36 -0.50
CA GLU A 187 3.59 -26.93 -0.69
C GLU A 187 2.70 -26.05 -1.57
N TRP A 188 1.71 -26.65 -2.23
CA TRP A 188 0.69 -25.93 -2.99
C TRP A 188 -0.53 -25.62 -2.13
N ILE A 189 -0.90 -24.34 -2.08
CA ILE A 189 -2.13 -23.87 -1.46
C ILE A 189 -3.25 -23.93 -2.50
N ALA A 190 -4.30 -24.70 -2.19
CA ALA A 190 -5.56 -24.66 -2.92
C ALA A 190 -6.38 -23.44 -2.48
N VAL A 191 -6.60 -22.51 -3.39
CA VAL A 191 -7.26 -21.23 -3.16
C VAL A 191 -8.75 -21.35 -3.50
N ALA A 192 -9.60 -20.94 -2.57
CA ALA A 192 -11.07 -20.95 -2.72
C ALA A 192 -11.61 -19.58 -3.14
N PHE A 193 -11.01 -18.50 -2.65
CA PHE A 193 -11.39 -17.13 -2.97
C PHE A 193 -10.14 -16.31 -3.24
N SER A 194 -10.19 -15.41 -4.22
CA SER A 194 -9.12 -14.45 -4.45
C SER A 194 -9.63 -13.12 -4.99
N GLU A 195 -8.96 -12.04 -4.60
CA GLU A 195 -9.08 -10.72 -5.18
C GLU A 195 -7.68 -10.18 -5.47
N MET A 196 -7.45 -9.74 -6.71
CA MET A 196 -6.30 -8.91 -7.04
C MET A 196 -6.73 -7.45 -7.09
N LYS A 197 -5.93 -6.58 -6.46
CA LYS A 197 -6.24 -5.18 -6.24
C LYS A 197 -5.07 -4.32 -6.64
N GLU A 198 -5.32 -3.35 -7.50
CA GLU A 198 -4.36 -2.33 -7.90
C GLU A 198 -4.66 -1.05 -7.12
N ARG A 199 -3.61 -0.30 -6.77
CA ARG A 199 -3.78 1.06 -6.27
C ARG A 199 -2.61 1.93 -6.68
N LEU A 200 -2.92 3.09 -7.26
CA LEU A 200 -1.94 4.12 -7.53
C LEU A 200 -1.28 4.58 -6.23
N ALA A 201 0.03 4.38 -6.12
CA ALA A 201 0.84 4.91 -5.05
C ALA A 201 0.88 6.43 -5.22
N ARG A 202 0.08 7.15 -4.42
CA ARG A 202 0.17 8.61 -4.39
C ARG A 202 1.61 8.94 -3.98
N ARG A 203 2.40 9.50 -4.91
CA ARG A 203 3.62 10.21 -4.53
C ARG A 203 3.18 11.17 -3.44
N ILE A 204 3.64 10.94 -2.21
CA ILE A 204 3.82 12.04 -1.30
C ILE A 204 4.70 12.96 -2.12
N GLN A 205 4.13 14.06 -2.65
CA GLN A 205 4.97 15.21 -2.90
C GLN A 205 5.63 15.39 -1.55
N GLN A 206 6.90 14.97 -1.43
CA GLN A 206 7.73 15.55 -0.41
C GLN A 206 7.43 17.02 -0.59
N VAL A 207 6.76 17.61 0.39
CA VAL A 207 6.53 19.04 0.40
C VAL A 207 7.92 19.54 0.15
N LYS A 208 8.18 20.06 -1.06
CA LYS A 208 9.44 20.71 -1.34
C LYS A 208 9.32 21.87 -0.39
N VAL A 209 9.89 21.71 0.79
CA VAL A 209 10.07 22.76 1.75
C VAL A 209 10.85 23.77 0.92
N THR A 210 10.12 24.73 0.36
CA THR A 210 10.71 25.73 -0.51
C THR A 210 11.89 26.29 0.26
N PRO A 211 13.03 26.59 -0.38
CA PRO A 211 14.21 27.10 0.33
C PRO A 211 13.89 28.32 1.22
N ILE A 212 12.75 28.99 0.99
CA ILE A 212 12.16 30.00 1.88
C ILE A 212 11.90 29.49 3.31
N ILE A 213 11.37 28.28 3.52
CA ILE A 213 11.14 27.74 4.87
C ILE A 213 12.46 27.34 5.53
N HIS A 214 13.46 26.87 4.76
CA HIS A 214 14.82 26.68 5.29
C HIS A 214 15.44 28.02 5.70
N PHE A 215 15.21 29.09 4.92
CA PHE A 215 15.61 30.45 5.26
C PHE A 215 14.88 30.97 6.49
N ILE A 216 13.59 30.70 6.68
CA ILE A 216 12.84 31.12 7.88
C ILE A 216 13.33 30.35 9.12
N ILE A 217 13.62 29.05 9.00
CA ILE A 217 14.18 28.26 10.11
C ILE A 217 15.60 28.75 10.45
N ASP A 218 16.43 29.05 9.45
CA ASP A 218 17.76 29.62 9.65
C ASP A 218 17.69 31.05 10.24
N GLN A 219 16.73 31.89 9.84
CA GLN A 219 16.54 33.23 10.41
C GLN A 219 16.02 33.16 11.86
N ILE A 220 15.14 32.22 12.18
CA ILE A 220 14.68 31.96 13.57
C ILE A 220 15.84 31.44 14.43
N PHE A 221 16.76 30.64 13.87
CA PHE A 221 17.95 30.18 14.58
C PHE A 221 19.01 31.29 14.74
N VAL A 222 19.17 32.16 13.73
CA VAL A 222 20.07 33.34 13.78
C VAL A 222 19.60 34.37 14.81
N GLU A 223 18.29 34.57 15.00
CA GLU A 223 17.79 35.46 16.06
C GLU A 223 17.87 34.83 17.47
N ARG A 224 17.90 33.50 17.60
CA ARG A 224 18.18 32.84 18.90
C ARG A 224 19.65 32.85 19.29
N ASP A 225 20.58 32.92 18.34
CA ASP A 225 22.02 33.08 18.63
C ASP A 225 22.43 34.53 18.95
N PHE A 226 21.55 35.51 18.70
CA PHE A 226 21.77 36.89 19.13
C PHE A 226 21.30 37.20 20.57
N HIS A 227 20.65 36.24 21.25
CA HIS A 227 20.33 36.33 22.68
C HIS A 227 21.14 35.37 23.57
N ILE A 228 22.16 34.69 23.03
CA ILE A 228 23.11 33.87 23.81
C ILE A 228 24.51 34.50 23.89
N ASN A 229 24.78 35.59 23.17
CA ASN A 229 26.05 36.32 23.26
C ASN A 229 26.04 37.55 24.16
N LEU A 230 24.90 37.95 24.76
CA LEU A 230 24.88 38.95 25.85
C LEU A 230 24.92 38.35 27.26
N VAL A 231 24.68 37.03 27.42
CA VAL A 231 24.79 36.34 28.73
C VAL A 231 26.22 35.79 28.96
N ARG A 232 27.06 35.78 27.92
CA ARG A 232 28.41 35.21 27.96
C ARG A 232 29.56 36.23 28.06
N GLU A 233 29.26 37.54 27.98
CA GLU A 233 30.20 38.61 28.34
C GLU A 233 29.82 39.35 29.65
N ALA A 234 28.65 39.06 30.24
CA ALA A 234 28.31 39.51 31.59
C ALA A 234 28.82 38.56 32.71
N SER A 235 29.36 37.39 32.36
CA SER A 235 29.82 36.36 33.30
C SER A 235 31.35 36.31 33.52
N THR A 236 32.14 37.13 32.82
CA THR A 236 33.61 37.20 32.97
C THR A 236 34.12 38.48 33.67
N LEU A 237 33.24 39.41 34.06
CA LEU A 237 33.62 40.66 34.75
C LEU A 237 33.28 40.70 36.25
N PHE A 238 32.73 39.62 36.84
CA PHE A 238 32.32 39.61 38.25
C PHE A 238 33.20 38.79 39.22
N TRP A 239 34.37 38.28 38.81
CA TRP A 239 35.23 37.46 39.68
C TRP A 239 36.72 37.86 39.73
N LYS A 240 37.00 39.17 39.79
CA LYS A 240 38.25 39.69 40.38
C LYS A 240 37.94 40.67 41.52
N LYS A 241 37.36 40.18 42.63
CA LYS A 241 37.54 40.78 43.97
C LYS A 241 37.08 39.80 45.06
N PRO A 242 37.94 39.49 46.04
CA PRO A 242 37.60 38.63 47.18
C PRO A 242 36.87 39.44 48.25
N SER A 243 35.55 39.32 48.27
CA SER A 243 34.75 39.50 49.49
C SER A 243 33.38 38.89 49.20
N LEU A 244 33.13 37.69 49.71
CA LEU A 244 31.85 37.04 50.02
C LEU A 244 32.08 35.52 50.05
N GLN A 245 32.14 34.98 51.26
CA GLN A 245 32.24 33.55 51.58
C GLN A 245 30.88 32.86 51.43
N GLY A 246 30.86 31.55 51.10
CA GLY A 246 29.98 30.61 51.82
C GLY A 246 29.03 29.66 51.04
N VAL A 247 29.55 28.46 50.72
CA VAL A 247 28.91 27.12 50.87
C VAL A 247 27.80 26.62 49.88
N ARG A 248 28.27 25.68 49.03
CA ARG A 248 27.80 24.35 48.52
C ARG A 248 26.40 24.06 47.93
N LEU A 249 26.52 23.43 46.75
CA LEU A 249 25.61 22.61 45.94
C LEU A 249 25.26 21.24 46.55
N THR A 250 24.02 20.77 46.35
CA THR A 250 23.71 19.32 46.20
C THR A 250 22.50 19.11 45.29
N GLU A 251 22.64 18.11 44.42
CA GLU A 251 21.61 17.27 43.75
C GLU A 251 20.89 17.80 42.50
N PHE A 252 21.63 17.65 41.39
CA PHE A 252 21.11 17.24 40.09
C PHE A 252 20.47 15.84 40.15
N GLU A 253 19.46 15.64 39.30
CA GLU A 253 18.87 14.38 38.82
C GLU A 253 17.85 13.62 39.71
N ARG A 254 16.56 13.77 39.35
CA ARG A 254 15.61 12.65 39.32
C ARG A 254 14.48 12.86 38.32
N LEU A 255 14.55 12.07 37.23
CA LEU A 255 13.48 11.29 36.59
C LEU A 255 12.16 11.97 36.14
N GLN A 256 12.06 12.08 34.80
CA GLN A 256 10.96 11.55 33.94
C GLN A 256 9.58 12.25 33.89
N PRO A 257 8.79 12.00 32.81
CA PRO A 257 7.99 13.01 32.10
C PRO A 257 6.50 13.01 32.47
N GLN A 258 5.83 14.15 32.34
CA GLN A 258 4.36 14.29 32.35
C GLN A 258 3.95 15.32 31.29
N GLN A 259 3.39 14.88 30.17
CA GLN A 259 1.95 14.82 29.87
C GLN A 259 1.24 16.18 29.84
N ILE A 260 0.81 16.53 28.62
CA ILE A 260 -0.49 17.13 28.22
C ILE A 260 -1.06 18.17 29.21
N ASN A 261 -0.95 19.45 28.85
CA ASN A 261 -1.87 20.47 29.36
C ASN A 261 -2.98 20.68 28.33
N ALA A 262 -4.18 20.23 28.72
CA ALA A 262 -5.42 20.84 28.28
C ALA A 262 -5.64 22.13 29.08
N ASP A 263 -6.42 23.01 28.48
CA ASP A 263 -6.68 24.39 28.87
C ASP A 263 -7.39 24.58 30.23
N ASP A 264 -7.35 25.85 30.64
CA ASP A 264 -8.30 26.62 31.48
C ASP A 264 -8.30 26.50 33.01
N GLU A 265 -8.09 27.70 33.62
CA GLU A 265 -8.85 28.34 34.71
C GLU A 265 -9.05 27.59 36.05
N GLU A 266 -9.20 28.20 37.22
CA GLU A 266 -8.91 29.50 37.83
C GLU A 266 -9.19 29.24 39.35
N PHE A 267 -8.41 29.87 40.23
CA PHE A 267 -8.75 30.28 41.61
C PHE A 267 -9.26 29.31 42.71
N THR A 268 -8.38 29.16 43.71
CA THR A 268 -8.57 29.41 45.17
C THR A 268 -9.44 28.52 46.08
N LYS A 269 -8.72 27.82 46.97
CA LYS A 269 -8.72 27.91 48.45
C LYS A 269 -10.03 27.78 49.25
N ASP A 270 -10.08 26.63 49.95
CA ASP A 270 -10.12 26.46 51.42
C ASP A 270 -11.46 26.51 52.20
N PRO A 271 -11.52 25.89 53.41
CA PRO A 271 -12.56 24.90 53.74
C PRO A 271 -13.39 25.30 54.98
N LYS A 272 -14.50 24.58 55.23
CA LYS A 272 -14.91 24.06 56.57
C LYS A 272 -16.34 23.53 56.61
N ASN A 273 -16.47 22.42 57.36
CA ASN A 273 -17.62 21.92 58.15
C ASN A 273 -18.89 21.49 57.41
N VAL A 274 -19.21 20.19 57.35
CA VAL A 274 -19.76 19.33 58.43
C VAL A 274 -21.19 19.73 58.82
N GLY A 275 -22.13 18.84 58.50
CA GLY A 275 -23.27 18.55 59.37
C GLY A 275 -24.63 18.45 58.69
N LYS A 276 -25.12 17.20 58.58
CA LYS A 276 -26.50 16.70 58.80
C LYS A 276 -27.62 17.39 58.00
N SER A 277 -28.47 16.69 57.26
CA SER A 277 -29.19 15.44 57.56
C SER A 277 -29.71 14.82 56.28
#